data_AF-A0A2N2G0W4-F1
#
_entry.id   AF-A0A2N2G0W4-F1
#
_cell.length_a   1.000
_cell.length_b   1.000
_cell.length_c   1.000
_cell.angle_alpha   90.00
_cell.angle_beta   90.00
_cell.angle_gamma   90.00
#
_symmetry.space_group_name_H-M   'P 1'
#
loop_
_entity.id
_entity.type
_entity.pdbx_description
1 polymer ?
#
loop_
_entity_poly.entity_id
_entity_poly.type
_entity_poly.pdbx_seq_one_letter_code
_entity_poly.pdbx_strand_id
1 'polypeptide(L)'
;LDYPCHAASLPVAMIPNCAATRHIHFKLKGGNGPAIFERPDLDIWPDIELPMDTIKRVNIEDLTKENLSQFKSGDTLLISGKILTARDAAHKKIVEYKNAGKPLPNGVDLKDRFIYYVGPVDPVRDEAVGPAGPTTSTRMDKFTKDMMEIGIMGMIGKAERKQPTIDLIKEYGSIYLIATGGAAYLISQSIKSAKVLAFEEIGMEAIYEFEVKDMPVTVAVDTQGNSIHTTGPAKWRTI
;
A
#
# COMPACT_ATOMS: atom_id res chain seq x y z
N LEU A 1 -7.17 -23.76 29.72
CA LEU A 1 -6.83 -24.56 28.53
C LEU A 1 -8.16 -24.84 27.86
N ASP A 2 -8.50 -24.05 26.85
CA ASP A 2 -9.89 -23.87 26.40
C ASP A 2 -10.36 -24.95 25.40
N TYR A 3 -9.44 -25.80 24.94
CA TYR A 3 -9.73 -26.91 24.02
C TYR A 3 -8.97 -28.18 24.44
N PRO A 4 -9.62 -29.37 24.43
CA PRO A 4 -8.94 -30.62 24.73
C PRO A 4 -7.91 -30.95 23.65
N CYS A 5 -6.74 -31.42 24.07
CA CYS A 5 -5.69 -31.92 23.18
C CYS A 5 -5.08 -33.22 23.74
N HIS A 6 -4.40 -33.97 22.88
CA HIS A 6 -3.64 -35.15 23.30
C HIS A 6 -2.57 -34.76 24.34
N ALA A 7 -2.33 -35.59 25.35
CA ALA A 7 -1.44 -35.25 26.47
C ALA A 7 0.02 -34.93 26.07
N ALA A 8 0.47 -35.46 24.93
CA ALA A 8 1.79 -35.18 24.36
C ALA A 8 1.80 -33.97 23.39
N SER A 9 0.75 -33.15 23.39
CA SER A 9 0.59 -32.03 22.45
C SER A 9 0.04 -30.79 23.15
N LEU A 10 0.50 -29.62 22.71
CA LEU A 10 0.01 -28.32 23.18
C LEU A 10 -0.14 -27.38 21.96
N PRO A 11 -1.17 -27.56 21.12
CA PRO A 11 -1.37 -26.72 19.97
C PRO A 11 -1.76 -25.30 20.40
N VAL A 12 -1.13 -24.30 19.80
CA VAL A 12 -1.45 -22.88 19.98
C VAL A 12 -1.76 -22.29 18.61
N ALA A 13 -2.91 -21.63 18.49
CA ALA A 13 -3.32 -20.95 17.27
C ALA A 13 -3.55 -19.46 17.55
N MET A 14 -3.03 -18.60 16.67
CA MET A 14 -3.27 -17.15 16.69
C MET A 14 -3.89 -16.75 15.34
N ILE A 15 -5.14 -16.27 15.38
CA ILE A 15 -5.90 -15.91 14.18
C ILE A 15 -6.34 -14.44 14.33
N PRO A 16 -5.61 -13.48 13.75
CA PRO A 16 -5.99 -12.07 13.82
C PRO A 16 -7.14 -11.77 12.85
N ASN A 17 -8.09 -10.94 13.29
CA ASN A 17 -9.03 -10.27 12.39
C ASN A 17 -8.43 -8.93 11.95
N CYS A 18 -8.47 -8.67 10.64
CA CYS A 18 -7.97 -7.41 10.09
C CYS A 18 -9.01 -6.29 10.18
N ALA A 19 -8.63 -5.04 9.86
CA ALA A 19 -9.54 -3.89 9.84
C ALA A 19 -10.80 -4.12 8.99
N ALA A 20 -10.72 -4.94 7.94
CA ALA A 20 -11.89 -5.42 7.20
C ALA A 20 -12.55 -6.62 7.91
N THR A 21 -12.89 -6.45 9.20
CA THR A 21 -13.62 -7.45 10.00
C THR A 21 -15.05 -7.54 9.49
N ARG A 22 -15.28 -8.48 8.58
CA ARG A 22 -16.54 -8.64 7.86
C ARG A 22 -17.11 -9.99 8.22
N HIS A 23 -17.99 -10.00 9.21
CA HIS A 23 -18.63 -11.20 9.69
C HIS A 23 -20.04 -10.87 10.15
N ILE A 24 -21.00 -11.72 9.80
CA ILE A 24 -22.38 -11.55 10.21
C ILE A 24 -23.03 -12.88 10.55
N HIS A 25 -23.71 -12.91 11.69
CA HIS A 25 -24.58 -14.01 12.06
C HIS A 25 -26.03 -13.59 11.81
N PHE A 26 -26.80 -14.45 11.17
CA PHE A 26 -28.24 -14.29 11.06
C PHE A 26 -28.92 -15.62 11.35
N LYS A 27 -30.17 -15.56 11.83
CA LYS A 27 -31.01 -16.73 12.03
C LYS A 27 -32.25 -16.57 11.16
N LEU A 28 -32.50 -17.53 10.27
CA LEU A 28 -33.73 -17.56 9.51
C LEU A 28 -34.88 -17.92 10.46
N LYS A 29 -35.72 -16.94 10.76
CA LYS A 29 -37.04 -17.15 11.36
C LYS A 29 -38.03 -17.02 10.20
N GLY A 30 -38.72 -18.10 9.84
CA GLY A 30 -39.63 -18.11 8.70
C GLY A 30 -40.62 -16.93 8.77
N GLY A 31 -40.78 -16.18 7.68
CA GLY A 31 -41.79 -15.12 7.54
C GLY A 31 -41.35 -13.67 7.74
N ASN A 32 -40.09 -13.37 8.11
CA ASN A 32 -39.69 -12.01 8.53
C ASN A 32 -39.00 -11.12 7.48
N GLY A 33 -39.03 -11.47 6.18
CA GLY A 33 -38.43 -10.64 5.13
C GLY A 33 -36.88 -10.62 5.12
N PRO A 34 -36.25 -9.70 4.35
CA PRO A 34 -34.79 -9.62 4.24
C PRO A 34 -34.14 -9.14 5.54
N ALA A 35 -32.90 -9.57 5.79
CA ALA A 35 -32.10 -9.03 6.89
C ALA A 35 -31.79 -7.54 6.63
N ILE A 36 -32.05 -6.68 7.62
CA ILE A 36 -31.75 -5.25 7.57
C ILE A 36 -30.55 -5.01 8.49
N PHE A 37 -29.52 -4.34 7.96
CA PHE A 37 -28.33 -3.97 8.73
C PHE A 37 -28.34 -2.46 8.98
N GLU A 38 -28.31 -2.08 10.25
CA GLU A 38 -28.19 -0.68 10.64
C GLU A 38 -26.77 -0.19 10.38
N ARG A 39 -26.65 1.03 9.87
CA ARG A 39 -25.35 1.67 9.72
C ARG A 39 -24.83 2.06 11.10
N PRO A 40 -23.53 1.91 11.38
CA PRO A 40 -22.95 2.43 12.60
C PRO A 40 -23.23 3.93 12.74
N ASP A 41 -23.53 4.37 13.95
CA ASP A 41 -23.64 5.78 14.29
C ASP A 41 -22.28 6.46 14.13
N LEU A 42 -22.17 7.48 13.28
CA LEU A 42 -20.90 8.15 13.02
C LEU A 42 -20.40 8.98 14.20
N ASP A 43 -21.27 9.29 15.17
CA ASP A 43 -20.91 10.04 16.38
C ASP A 43 -20.07 9.21 17.37
N ILE A 44 -19.89 7.90 17.15
CA ILE A 44 -18.97 7.07 17.97
C ILE A 44 -17.49 7.34 17.67
N TRP A 45 -17.18 7.99 16.54
CA TRP A 45 -15.81 8.36 16.20
C TRP A 45 -15.44 9.63 16.98
N PRO A 46 -14.31 9.65 17.69
CA PRO A 46 -13.91 10.84 18.45
C PRO A 46 -13.56 12.00 17.51
N ASP A 47 -13.74 13.23 18.00
CA ASP A 47 -13.15 14.40 17.35
C ASP A 47 -11.61 14.32 17.48
N ILE A 48 -10.94 14.15 16.34
CA ILE A 48 -9.48 14.05 16.28
C ILE A 48 -8.93 15.37 15.73
N GLU A 49 -8.17 16.09 16.55
CA GLU A 49 -7.32 17.17 16.05
C GLU A 49 -6.07 16.57 15.41
N LEU A 50 -5.90 16.79 14.10
CA LEU A 50 -4.68 16.43 13.39
C LEU A 50 -3.73 17.63 13.38
N PRO A 51 -2.43 17.45 13.72
CA PRO A 51 -1.43 18.50 13.65
C PRO A 51 -1.07 18.78 12.19
N MET A 52 -1.93 19.54 11.51
CA MET A 52 -1.83 19.82 10.07
C MET A 52 -0.54 20.54 9.68
N ASP A 53 0.09 21.25 10.62
CA ASP A 53 1.38 21.93 10.48
C ASP A 53 2.55 20.96 10.25
N THR A 54 2.41 19.71 10.68
CA THR A 54 3.44 18.67 10.50
C THR A 54 3.35 17.91 9.18
N ILE A 55 2.26 18.10 8.42
CA ILE A 55 1.97 17.36 7.18
C ILE A 55 2.55 18.11 5.97
N LYS A 56 3.41 17.43 5.20
CA LYS A 56 4.04 18.00 4.00
C LYS A 56 3.22 17.67 2.76
N ARG A 57 2.81 18.70 1.99
CA ARG A 57 2.22 18.51 0.66
C ARG A 57 3.32 18.41 -0.38
N VAL A 58 3.27 17.38 -1.21
CA VAL A 58 4.35 17.03 -2.14
C VAL A 58 3.75 16.73 -3.51
N ASN A 59 4.20 17.46 -4.52
CA ASN A 59 4.00 17.04 -5.90
C ASN A 59 5.14 16.08 -6.29
N ILE A 60 4.81 14.84 -6.64
CA ILE A 60 5.83 13.82 -6.92
C ILE A 60 6.56 14.06 -8.23
N GLU A 61 6.01 14.86 -9.14
CA GLU A 61 6.66 15.22 -10.40
C GLU A 61 7.81 16.22 -10.20
N ASP A 62 7.84 16.92 -9.06
CA ASP A 62 8.93 17.82 -8.67
C ASP A 62 10.05 17.09 -7.90
N LEU A 63 9.88 15.78 -7.66
CA LEU A 63 10.85 14.98 -6.93
C LEU A 63 11.96 14.48 -7.85
N THR A 64 13.16 14.41 -7.28
CA THR A 64 14.34 13.77 -7.86
C THR A 64 14.98 12.90 -6.81
N LYS A 65 15.84 11.95 -7.21
CA LYS A 65 16.53 11.08 -6.24
C LYS A 65 17.33 11.88 -5.21
N GLU A 66 17.89 13.00 -5.60
CA GLU A 66 18.69 13.88 -4.74
C GLU A 66 17.81 14.52 -3.66
N ASN A 67 16.61 14.97 -4.03
CA ASN A 67 15.73 15.69 -3.11
C ASN A 67 14.86 14.76 -2.23
N LEU A 68 14.80 13.45 -2.50
CA LEU A 68 14.15 12.49 -1.60
C LEU A 68 14.75 12.48 -0.18
N SER A 69 16.02 12.86 -0.04
CA SER A 69 16.74 12.93 1.24
C SER A 69 16.16 13.93 2.24
N GLN A 70 15.31 14.86 1.78
CA GLN A 70 14.57 15.81 2.63
C GLN A 70 13.52 15.13 3.51
N PHE A 71 13.03 13.95 3.10
CA PHE A 71 12.02 13.20 3.82
C PHE A 71 12.67 12.24 4.82
N LYS A 72 12.15 12.23 6.04
CA LYS A 72 12.65 11.40 7.13
C LYS A 72 11.63 10.33 7.53
N SER A 73 12.14 9.21 8.04
CA SER A 73 11.30 8.15 8.59
C SER A 73 10.31 8.71 9.62
N GLY A 74 9.01 8.50 9.41
CA GLY A 74 7.93 9.06 10.23
C GLY A 74 7.25 10.31 9.68
N ASP A 75 7.81 10.97 8.66
CA ASP A 75 7.14 12.10 8.02
C ASP A 75 5.79 11.67 7.41
N THR A 76 4.76 12.49 7.61
CA THR A 76 3.46 12.32 6.96
C THR A 76 3.36 13.25 5.76
N LEU A 77 3.03 12.68 4.61
CA LEU A 77 2.97 13.36 3.32
C LEU A 77 1.57 13.28 2.73
N LEU A 78 1.20 14.34 2.00
CA LEU A 78 0.07 14.34 1.07
C LEU A 78 0.65 14.44 -0.34
N ILE A 79 0.70 13.31 -1.06
CA ILE A 79 1.31 13.26 -2.38
C ILE A 79 0.29 13.54 -3.48
N SER A 80 0.69 14.30 -4.49
CA SER A 80 -0.07 14.57 -5.71
C SER A 80 0.78 14.30 -6.95
N GLY A 81 0.15 13.90 -8.06
CA GLY A 81 0.81 13.61 -9.34
C GLY A 81 0.55 12.17 -9.84
N LYS A 82 1.33 11.72 -10.83
CA LYS A 82 1.08 10.43 -11.51
C LYS A 82 1.93 9.27 -10.96
N ILE A 83 1.27 8.30 -10.33
CA ILE A 83 1.89 7.05 -9.86
C ILE A 83 1.52 5.86 -10.75
N LEU A 84 2.37 4.84 -10.78
CA LEU A 84 2.08 3.59 -11.47
C LEU A 84 1.71 2.51 -10.45
N THR A 85 0.80 1.61 -10.80
CA THR A 85 0.49 0.45 -9.97
C THR A 85 1.27 -0.77 -10.45
N ALA A 86 1.71 -1.61 -9.52
CA ALA A 86 2.14 -2.96 -9.83
C ALA A 86 2.12 -3.79 -8.55
N ARG A 87 1.72 -5.05 -8.64
CA ARG A 87 1.83 -6.03 -7.54
C ARG A 87 2.35 -7.36 -8.08
N ASP A 88 2.07 -8.47 -7.40
CA ASP A 88 2.74 -9.76 -7.55
C ASP A 88 2.94 -10.22 -9.02
N ALA A 89 1.87 -10.28 -9.83
CA ALA A 89 1.94 -10.73 -11.22
C ALA A 89 2.59 -9.71 -12.16
N ALA A 90 2.30 -8.42 -11.99
CA ALA A 90 2.95 -7.36 -12.77
C ALA A 90 4.45 -7.30 -12.50
N HIS A 91 4.90 -7.39 -11.24
CA HIS A 91 6.33 -7.41 -10.92
C HIS A 91 7.05 -8.59 -11.59
N LYS A 92 6.43 -9.78 -11.57
CA LYS A 92 6.98 -10.94 -12.27
C LYS A 92 7.18 -10.66 -13.75
N LYS A 93 6.16 -10.11 -14.44
CA LYS A 93 6.25 -9.74 -15.86
C LYS A 93 7.27 -8.63 -16.11
N ILE A 94 7.33 -7.60 -15.27
CA ILE A 94 8.32 -6.52 -15.40
C ILE A 94 9.74 -7.09 -15.39
N VAL A 95 10.04 -7.99 -14.45
CA VAL A 95 11.35 -8.65 -14.35
C VAL A 95 11.62 -9.57 -15.55
N GLU A 96 10.62 -10.31 -16.04
CA GLU A 96 10.75 -11.11 -17.28
C GLU A 96 11.12 -10.23 -18.49
N TYR A 97 10.48 -9.07 -18.65
CA TYR A 97 10.77 -8.13 -19.72
C TYR A 97 12.16 -7.50 -19.58
N LYS A 98 12.53 -7.07 -18.36
CA LYS A 98 13.88 -6.57 -18.03
C LYS A 98 14.96 -7.60 -18.40
N ASN A 99 14.80 -8.84 -17.96
CA ASN A 99 15.77 -9.91 -18.21
C ASN A 99 15.85 -10.30 -19.68
N ALA A 100 14.78 -10.11 -20.45
CA ALA A 100 14.76 -10.30 -21.89
C ALA A 100 15.27 -9.07 -22.68
N GLY A 101 15.63 -7.96 -22.01
CA GLY A 101 16.01 -6.71 -22.66
C GLY A 101 14.91 -6.08 -23.50
N LYS A 102 13.63 -6.34 -23.16
CA LYS A 102 12.46 -5.86 -23.90
C LYS A 102 11.81 -4.66 -23.21
N PRO A 103 11.34 -3.66 -23.97
CA PRO A 103 10.53 -2.59 -23.40
C PRO A 103 9.18 -3.13 -22.94
N LEU A 104 8.62 -2.53 -21.88
CA LEU A 104 7.26 -2.85 -21.44
C LEU A 104 6.22 -2.49 -22.53
N PRO A 105 5.06 -3.17 -22.55
CA PRO A 105 4.00 -2.85 -23.51
C PRO A 105 3.59 -1.38 -23.47
N ASN A 106 3.09 -0.87 -24.61
CA ASN A 106 2.51 0.46 -24.75
C ASN A 106 3.43 1.63 -24.34
N GLY A 107 4.74 1.42 -24.31
CA GLY A 107 5.71 2.47 -23.97
C GLY A 107 5.72 2.85 -22.48
N VAL A 108 5.28 1.96 -21.59
CA VAL A 108 5.35 2.18 -20.14
C VAL A 108 6.81 2.30 -19.71
N ASP A 109 7.14 3.44 -19.08
CA ASP A 109 8.42 3.67 -18.42
C ASP A 109 8.23 3.74 -16.91
N LEU A 110 9.02 2.95 -16.18
CA LEU A 110 9.01 2.90 -14.72
C LEU A 110 10.07 3.81 -14.09
N LYS A 111 11.02 4.30 -14.90
CA LYS A 111 12.10 5.16 -14.43
C LYS A 111 11.54 6.42 -13.81
N ASP A 112 12.06 6.79 -12.64
CA ASP A 112 11.67 7.98 -11.88
C ASP A 112 10.18 7.99 -11.46
N ARG A 113 9.49 6.85 -11.53
CA ARG A 113 8.09 6.71 -11.09
C ARG A 113 7.99 6.13 -9.68
N PHE A 114 6.92 6.48 -8.97
CA PHE A 114 6.48 5.76 -7.78
C PHE A 114 5.63 4.56 -8.16
N ILE A 115 5.91 3.41 -7.54
CA ILE A 115 5.17 2.17 -7.75
C ILE A 115 4.26 1.89 -6.56
N TYR A 116 2.94 1.98 -6.77
CA TYR A 116 1.93 1.67 -5.79
C TYR A 116 1.52 0.20 -5.85
N TYR A 117 1.72 -0.50 -4.73
CA TYR A 117 1.34 -1.89 -4.56
C TYR A 117 -0.14 -1.97 -4.23
N VAL A 118 -0.97 -2.10 -5.27
CA VAL A 118 -2.43 -2.13 -5.17
C VAL A 118 -3.00 -3.09 -6.18
N GLY A 119 -4.14 -3.71 -5.85
CA GLY A 119 -5.05 -4.29 -6.82
C GLY A 119 -6.37 -3.57 -6.66
N PRO A 120 -6.69 -2.57 -7.51
CA PRO A 120 -7.91 -1.80 -7.37
C PRO A 120 -9.14 -2.66 -7.62
N VAL A 121 -10.25 -2.27 -7.00
CA VAL A 121 -11.58 -2.80 -7.33
C VAL A 121 -12.15 -2.03 -8.51
N ASP A 122 -12.95 -2.70 -9.34
CA ASP A 122 -13.64 -2.06 -10.47
C ASP A 122 -14.47 -0.86 -10.00
N PRO A 123 -14.40 0.28 -10.71
CA PRO A 123 -15.20 1.45 -10.38
C PRO A 123 -16.69 1.17 -10.55
N VAL A 124 -17.51 1.79 -9.70
CA VAL A 124 -18.96 1.85 -9.91
C VAL A 124 -19.40 3.26 -10.27
N ARG A 125 -20.33 3.38 -11.22
CA ARG A 125 -20.89 4.67 -11.67
C ARG A 125 -19.77 5.59 -12.17
N ASP A 126 -19.62 6.76 -11.54
CA ASP A 126 -18.70 7.82 -11.96
C ASP A 126 -17.39 7.82 -11.16
N GLU A 127 -17.09 6.74 -10.42
CA GLU A 127 -15.82 6.60 -9.71
C GLU A 127 -14.65 6.51 -10.71
N ALA A 128 -13.56 7.23 -10.42
CA ALA A 128 -12.31 7.08 -11.17
C ALA A 128 -11.75 5.66 -11.03
N VAL A 129 -11.87 5.09 -9.83
CA VAL A 129 -11.52 3.72 -9.47
C VAL A 129 -12.28 3.33 -8.21
N GLY A 130 -12.62 2.04 -8.06
CA GLY A 130 -13.18 1.52 -6.82
C GLY A 130 -12.16 1.54 -5.66
N PRO A 131 -12.49 0.92 -4.51
CA PRO A 131 -11.56 0.83 -3.38
C PRO A 131 -10.15 0.36 -3.79
N ALA A 132 -9.15 1.16 -3.45
CA ALA A 132 -7.77 1.00 -3.94
C ALA A 132 -6.77 1.06 -2.78
N GLY A 133 -6.88 0.12 -1.84
CA GLY A 133 -6.01 0.05 -0.66
C GLY A 133 -4.67 -0.67 -0.93
N PRO A 134 -3.63 -0.37 -0.13
CA PRO A 134 -2.32 -0.97 -0.32
C PRO A 134 -2.32 -2.47 -0.02
N THR A 135 -1.44 -3.20 -0.73
CA THR A 135 -1.10 -4.59 -0.41
C THR A 135 0.24 -4.71 0.32
N THR A 136 0.44 -5.84 1.01
CA THR A 136 1.63 -6.13 1.82
C THR A 136 2.90 -6.10 0.98
N SER A 137 3.80 -5.17 1.30
CA SER A 137 5.00 -4.87 0.50
C SER A 137 6.05 -5.98 0.53
N THR A 138 6.14 -6.73 1.63
CA THR A 138 7.12 -7.81 1.80
C THR A 138 7.06 -8.88 0.69
N ARG A 139 5.91 -9.04 0.03
CA ARG A 139 5.78 -9.99 -1.10
C ARG A 139 6.57 -9.56 -2.35
N MET A 140 6.83 -8.26 -2.47
CA MET A 140 7.58 -7.66 -3.58
C MET A 140 9.08 -7.52 -3.29
N ASP A 141 9.54 -7.85 -2.08
CA ASP A 141 10.96 -7.74 -1.68
C ASP A 141 11.90 -8.48 -2.65
N LYS A 142 11.50 -9.68 -3.10
CA LYS A 142 12.29 -10.48 -4.05
C LYS A 142 12.50 -9.82 -5.42
N PHE A 143 11.68 -8.84 -5.79
CA PHE A 143 11.78 -8.10 -7.05
C PHE A 143 12.44 -6.73 -6.87
N THR A 144 12.69 -6.30 -5.63
CA THR A 144 13.05 -4.90 -5.36
C THR A 144 14.36 -4.52 -6.03
N LYS A 145 15.36 -5.41 -6.02
CA LYS A 145 16.64 -5.14 -6.71
C LYS A 145 16.43 -4.84 -8.20
N ASP A 146 15.66 -5.67 -8.91
CA ASP A 146 15.36 -5.46 -10.31
C ASP A 146 14.62 -4.14 -10.57
N MET A 147 13.65 -3.81 -9.72
CA MET A 147 12.91 -2.56 -9.83
C MET A 147 13.81 -1.34 -9.60
N MET A 148 14.74 -1.43 -8.64
CA MET A 148 15.71 -0.37 -8.37
C MET A 148 16.72 -0.20 -9.53
N GLU A 149 17.15 -1.29 -10.15
CA GLU A 149 17.99 -1.27 -11.35
C GLU A 149 17.27 -0.67 -12.57
N ILE A 150 15.95 -0.84 -12.69
CA ILE A 150 15.13 -0.12 -13.68
C ILE A 150 15.10 1.39 -13.39
N GLY A 151 15.28 1.78 -12.13
CA GLY A 151 15.40 3.19 -11.73
C GLY A 151 14.11 3.78 -11.19
N ILE A 152 13.23 2.99 -10.56
CA ILE A 152 12.05 3.55 -9.87
C ILE A 152 12.46 4.56 -8.79
N MET A 153 11.61 5.56 -8.54
CA MET A 153 11.87 6.58 -7.53
C MET A 153 11.56 6.10 -6.12
N GLY A 154 10.43 5.42 -5.96
CA GLY A 154 9.97 4.95 -4.66
C GLY A 154 8.82 3.96 -4.77
N MET A 155 8.44 3.40 -3.62
CA MET A 155 7.39 2.39 -3.55
C MET A 155 6.35 2.80 -2.51
N ILE A 156 5.10 2.48 -2.77
CA ILE A 156 3.98 2.75 -1.86
C ILE A 156 3.28 1.41 -1.57
N GLY A 157 3.08 1.08 -0.31
CA GLY A 157 2.40 -0.17 0.06
C GLY A 157 1.95 -0.19 1.52
N LYS A 158 1.99 -1.36 2.17
CA LYS A 158 1.78 -1.49 3.62
C LYS A 158 2.71 -2.55 4.23
N ALA A 159 2.81 -2.51 5.57
CA ALA A 159 3.70 -3.34 6.38
C ALA A 159 5.18 -3.02 6.20
N GLU A 160 6.01 -3.67 7.01
CA GLU A 160 7.46 -3.52 7.03
C GLU A 160 8.14 -4.14 5.79
N ARG A 161 9.36 -3.68 5.53
CA ARG A 161 10.28 -4.29 4.57
C ARG A 161 11.35 -5.07 5.33
N LYS A 162 11.87 -6.15 4.76
CA LYS A 162 12.99 -6.89 5.35
C LYS A 162 14.30 -6.10 5.22
N GLN A 163 15.27 -6.39 6.08
CA GLN A 163 16.56 -5.67 6.10
C GLN A 163 17.28 -5.65 4.74
N PRO A 164 17.39 -6.75 3.97
CA PRO A 164 18.04 -6.70 2.65
C PRO A 164 17.39 -5.70 1.70
N THR A 165 16.07 -5.52 1.80
CA THR A 165 15.31 -4.55 1.01
C THR A 165 15.57 -3.12 1.49
N ILE A 166 15.68 -2.91 2.80
CA ILE A 166 16.03 -1.61 3.39
C ILE A 166 17.42 -1.18 2.92
N ASP A 167 18.37 -2.12 2.88
CA ASP A 167 19.73 -1.87 2.41
C ASP A 167 19.73 -1.46 0.93
N LEU A 168 18.91 -2.11 0.09
CA LEU A 168 18.71 -1.70 -1.32
C LEU A 168 18.08 -0.31 -1.44
N ILE A 169 17.09 0.02 -0.60
CA ILE A 169 16.48 1.37 -0.59
C ILE A 169 17.56 2.43 -0.35
N LYS A 170 18.45 2.19 0.62
CA LYS A 170 19.59 3.06 0.92
C LYS A 170 20.59 3.12 -0.22
N GLU A 171 21.00 1.97 -0.76
CA GLU A 171 21.99 1.87 -1.84
C GLU A 171 21.57 2.65 -3.09
N TYR A 172 20.29 2.58 -3.47
CA TYR A 172 19.77 3.20 -4.68
C TYR A 172 19.18 4.60 -4.47
N GLY A 173 19.25 5.13 -3.23
CA GLY A 173 18.71 6.44 -2.87
C GLY A 173 17.20 6.55 -3.05
N SER A 174 16.47 5.44 -2.85
CA SER A 174 15.01 5.38 -3.00
C SER A 174 14.30 5.61 -1.67
N ILE A 175 12.97 5.56 -1.66
CA ILE A 175 12.13 5.72 -0.48
C ILE A 175 10.99 4.70 -0.49
N TYR A 176 10.57 4.25 0.69
CA TYR A 176 9.38 3.43 0.85
C TYR A 176 8.34 4.16 1.71
N LEU A 177 7.17 4.33 1.13
CA LEU A 177 6.01 4.98 1.73
C LEU A 177 4.97 3.92 2.08
N ILE A 178 4.27 4.11 3.20
CA ILE A 178 3.10 3.31 3.56
C ILE A 178 1.84 4.14 3.42
N ALA A 179 0.82 3.55 2.81
CA ALA A 179 -0.56 4.04 2.88
C ALA A 179 -1.32 3.28 3.97
N THR A 180 -2.38 3.88 4.50
CA THR A 180 -3.16 3.29 5.61
C THR A 180 -3.89 2.02 5.16
N GLY A 181 -3.41 0.87 5.61
CA GLY A 181 -4.05 -0.41 5.35
C GLY A 181 -5.47 -0.49 5.94
N GLY A 182 -6.45 -0.89 5.13
CA GLY A 182 -7.86 -1.01 5.55
C GLY A 182 -8.73 0.20 5.17
N ALA A 183 -8.13 1.35 4.87
CA ALA A 183 -8.84 2.57 4.44
C ALA A 183 -9.02 2.67 2.92
N ALA A 184 -9.24 1.54 2.22
CA ALA A 184 -9.17 1.44 0.76
C ALA A 184 -10.11 2.42 0.02
N TYR A 185 -11.33 2.60 0.54
CA TYR A 185 -12.30 3.53 -0.03
C TYR A 185 -11.92 5.00 0.18
N LEU A 186 -11.38 5.35 1.35
CA LEU A 186 -10.90 6.71 1.62
C LEU A 186 -9.67 7.05 0.77
N ILE A 187 -8.77 6.09 0.59
CA ILE A 187 -7.61 6.25 -0.30
C ILE A 187 -8.08 6.44 -1.74
N SER A 188 -9.08 5.69 -2.22
CA SER A 188 -9.55 5.86 -3.60
C SER A 188 -10.15 7.25 -3.86
N GLN A 189 -10.65 7.96 -2.85
CA GLN A 189 -11.08 9.37 -3.01
C GLN A 189 -9.93 10.32 -3.39
N SER A 190 -8.68 9.95 -3.12
CA SER A 190 -7.52 10.72 -3.56
C SER A 190 -7.16 10.48 -5.03
N ILE A 191 -7.66 9.41 -5.64
CA ILE A 191 -7.40 9.04 -7.04
C ILE A 191 -8.40 9.75 -7.96
N LYS A 192 -7.90 10.54 -8.91
CA LYS A 192 -8.70 11.41 -9.80
C LYS A 192 -8.87 10.82 -11.19
N SER A 193 -7.94 9.98 -11.63
CA SER A 193 -8.07 9.19 -12.85
C SER A 193 -7.30 7.88 -12.71
N ALA A 194 -7.76 6.84 -13.42
CA ALA A 194 -7.11 5.54 -13.49
C ALA A 194 -7.13 5.03 -14.94
N LYS A 195 -5.96 4.69 -15.47
CA LYS A 195 -5.82 4.20 -16.85
C LYS A 195 -4.95 2.94 -16.88
N VAL A 196 -5.45 1.85 -17.45
CA VAL A 196 -4.63 0.65 -17.72
C VAL A 196 -3.59 1.01 -18.77
N LEU A 197 -2.32 0.76 -18.48
CA LEU A 197 -1.21 0.98 -19.40
C LEU A 197 -0.59 -0.31 -19.92
N ALA A 198 -0.52 -1.37 -19.11
CA ALA A 198 0.05 -2.64 -19.54
C ALA A 198 -0.50 -3.83 -18.76
N PHE A 199 -0.43 -5.01 -19.37
CA PHE A 199 -0.85 -6.28 -18.80
C PHE A 199 -2.34 -6.33 -18.40
N GLU A 200 -3.23 -5.79 -19.25
CA GLU A 200 -4.68 -5.82 -19.01
C GLU A 200 -5.21 -7.23 -18.75
N GLU A 201 -4.60 -8.25 -19.37
CA GLU A 201 -4.98 -9.65 -19.23
C GLU A 201 -4.81 -10.24 -17.83
N ILE A 202 -4.11 -9.56 -16.91
CA ILE A 202 -4.00 -9.96 -15.48
C ILE A 202 -4.94 -9.15 -14.57
N GLY A 203 -5.91 -8.42 -15.13
CA GLY A 203 -7.02 -7.80 -14.42
C GLY A 203 -6.58 -6.76 -13.38
N MET A 204 -7.00 -6.93 -12.13
CA MET A 204 -6.63 -6.02 -11.02
C MET A 204 -5.12 -5.93 -10.77
N GLU A 205 -4.32 -6.85 -11.30
CA GLU A 205 -2.86 -6.80 -11.17
C GLU A 205 -2.16 -6.10 -12.33
N ALA A 206 -2.89 -5.55 -13.30
CA ALA A 206 -2.35 -4.78 -14.41
C ALA A 206 -1.59 -3.54 -13.93
N ILE A 207 -0.77 -2.96 -14.82
CA ILE A 207 -0.14 -1.65 -14.57
C ILE A 207 -1.16 -0.58 -14.93
N TYR A 208 -1.63 0.13 -13.92
CA TYR A 208 -2.43 1.34 -14.07
C TYR A 208 -1.54 2.56 -13.87
N GLU A 209 -1.85 3.65 -14.55
CA GLU A 209 -1.44 4.99 -14.14
C GLU A 209 -2.59 5.62 -13.37
N PHE A 210 -2.30 6.01 -12.13
CA PHE A 210 -3.20 6.79 -11.29
C PHE A 210 -2.71 8.22 -11.21
N GLU A 211 -3.62 9.16 -11.42
CA GLU A 211 -3.41 10.55 -11.03
C GLU A 211 -3.98 10.74 -9.63
N VAL A 212 -3.13 11.06 -8.66
CA VAL A 212 -3.53 11.25 -7.26
C VAL A 212 -3.47 12.71 -6.87
N LYS A 213 -4.36 13.11 -5.96
CA LYS A 213 -4.35 14.42 -5.29
C LYS A 213 -4.47 14.23 -3.80
N ASP A 214 -3.49 14.74 -3.08
CA ASP A 214 -3.40 14.70 -1.62
C ASP A 214 -3.56 13.29 -1.04
N MET A 215 -2.97 12.28 -1.69
CA MET A 215 -2.99 10.90 -1.19
C MET A 215 -2.14 10.82 0.10
N PRO A 216 -2.74 10.40 1.24
CA PRO A 216 -2.02 10.35 2.51
C PRO A 216 -1.09 9.14 2.58
N VAL A 217 0.17 9.41 2.87
CA VAL A 217 1.21 8.37 3.04
C VAL A 217 2.18 8.77 4.15
N THR A 218 2.84 7.77 4.75
CA THR A 218 3.90 7.98 5.74
C THR A 218 5.21 7.43 5.22
N VAL A 219 6.32 8.13 5.45
CA VAL A 219 7.66 7.64 5.12
C VAL A 219 8.03 6.51 6.06
N ALA A 220 8.00 5.28 5.55
CA ALA A 220 8.30 4.10 6.34
C ALA A 220 9.79 3.77 6.35
N VAL A 221 10.47 3.92 5.22
CA VAL A 221 11.93 3.81 5.11
C VAL A 221 12.45 4.99 4.31
N ASP A 222 13.33 5.79 4.91
CA ASP A 222 13.97 6.94 4.25
C ASP A 222 15.19 6.53 3.40
N THR A 223 15.77 7.48 2.67
CA THR A 223 16.93 7.23 1.79
C THR A 223 18.20 6.81 2.52
N GLN A 224 18.23 6.92 3.86
CA GLN A 224 19.36 6.51 4.69
C GLN A 224 19.17 5.09 5.27
N GLY A 225 18.03 4.46 4.99
CA GLY A 225 17.66 3.13 5.48
C GLY A 225 17.04 3.15 6.88
N ASN A 226 16.62 4.30 7.40
CA ASN A 226 15.94 4.36 8.70
C ASN A 226 14.49 3.89 8.55
N SER A 227 14.11 2.86 9.30
CA SER A 227 12.76 2.26 9.25
C SER A 227 11.91 2.63 10.45
N ILE A 228 10.69 3.14 10.22
CA ILE A 228 9.71 3.44 11.28
C ILE A 228 9.26 2.16 12.01
N HIS A 229 9.27 1.03 11.31
CA HIS A 229 8.93 -0.27 11.89
C HIS A 229 10.01 -0.79 12.85
N THR A 230 11.21 -0.21 12.81
CA THR A 230 12.29 -0.46 13.78
C THR A 230 12.29 0.61 14.87
N THR A 231 12.28 1.88 14.48
CA THR A 231 12.42 3.00 15.43
C THR A 231 11.16 3.27 16.23
N GLY A 232 9.97 3.07 15.65
CA GLY A 232 8.68 3.24 16.31
C GLY A 232 8.51 2.31 17.51
N PRO A 233 8.52 0.98 17.33
CA PRO A 233 8.41 0.04 18.45
C PRO A 233 9.50 0.22 19.51
N ALA A 234 10.72 0.61 19.13
CA ALA A 234 11.79 0.90 20.08
C ALA A 234 11.46 2.07 21.01
N LYS A 235 10.89 3.17 20.48
CA LYS A 235 10.42 4.31 21.28
C LYS A 235 9.29 3.91 22.23
N TRP A 236 8.34 3.09 21.77
CA TRP A 236 7.21 2.65 22.59
C TRP A 236 7.61 1.71 23.73
N ARG A 237 8.69 0.91 23.58
CA ARG A 237 9.19 0.05 24.67
C ARG A 237 9.83 0.83 25.83
N THR A 238 10.21 2.09 25.59
CA THR A 238 10.85 2.94 26.59
C THR A 238 9.87 3.83 27.36
N ILE A 239 8.60 3.83 26.94
CA ILE A 239 7.47 4.51 27.60
C ILE A 239 6.74 3.47 28.45
#